data_AF-A0A920ITG9-F1
#
_entry.id   AF-A0A920ITG9-F1
#
_cell.length_a   1.000
_cell.length_b   1.000
_cell.length_c   1.000
_cell.angle_alpha   90.00
_cell.angle_beta   90.00
_cell.angle_gamma   90.00
#
_symmetry.space_group_name_H-M   'P 1'
#
loop_
_entity.id
_entity.type
_entity.pdbx_description
1 polymer ?
#
loop_
_entity_poly.entity_id
_entity_poly.type
_entity_poly.pdbx_seq_one_letter_code
_entity_poly.pdbx_strand_id
1 'polypeptide(L)'
;MSCLGICKSISTDSRVTFETSLTAAEFGKDRESFLGELTSKMGDATSLPTITEIERVWYEIMREMKATGEVVKFNTSVINVDGTSVDCEVVRVGVYNAVCGNKYLEYVPTKGQYQFLARQPASRYTSSAGRVSNADASSGYVSFSIDPSGPSGGLTCKPNSKPSLLERIDQGGIIGYIILAIGGITLVFRRL
;
A
#
# COMPACT_ATOMS: atom_id res chain seq x y z
N MET A 1 17.02 14.72 29.23
CA MET A 1 15.88 14.72 28.30
C MET A 1 14.64 15.12 29.08
N SER A 2 13.97 16.23 28.77
CA SER A 2 12.74 16.63 29.47
C SER A 2 11.56 15.75 29.01
N CYS A 3 10.60 15.46 29.89
CA CYS A 3 9.39 14.69 29.58
C CYS A 3 8.62 15.28 28.38
N LEU A 4 8.62 16.62 28.28
CA LEU A 4 8.02 17.36 27.16
C LEU A 4 8.71 17.05 25.81
N GLY A 5 10.04 16.94 25.80
CA GLY A 5 10.80 16.61 24.60
C GLY A 5 10.51 15.21 24.06
N ILE A 6 10.30 14.24 24.97
CA ILE A 6 9.93 12.88 24.60
C ILE A 6 8.51 12.84 24.00
N CYS A 7 7.54 13.51 24.62
CA CYS A 7 6.17 13.60 24.09
C CYS A 7 6.13 14.23 22.70
N LYS A 8 6.94 15.27 22.47
CA LYS A 8 7.08 15.91 21.16
C LYS A 8 7.65 14.97 20.10
N SER A 9 8.69 14.22 20.45
CA SER A 9 9.28 13.21 19.55
C SER A 9 8.25 12.16 19.16
N ILE A 10 7.60 11.55 20.16
CA ILE A 10 6.57 10.51 19.94
C ILE A 10 5.44 11.04 19.05
N SER A 11 4.98 12.27 19.29
CA SER A 11 3.90 12.89 18.49
C SER A 11 4.34 13.12 17.03
N THR A 12 5.59 13.55 16.83
CA THR A 12 6.17 13.78 15.49
C THR A 12 6.35 12.46 14.74
N ASP A 13 6.92 11.44 15.39
CA ASP A 13 7.17 10.12 14.80
C ASP A 13 5.85 9.42 14.45
N SER A 14 4.85 9.51 15.34
CA SER A 14 3.51 8.96 15.11
C SER A 14 2.84 9.66 13.93
N ARG A 15 2.98 10.98 13.79
CA ARG A 15 2.41 11.73 12.67
C ARG A 15 2.98 11.26 11.33
N VAL A 16 4.30 11.12 11.22
CA VAL A 16 4.96 10.64 9.99
C VAL A 16 4.53 9.21 9.65
N THR A 17 4.39 8.37 10.67
CA THR A 17 3.91 6.99 10.51
C THR A 17 2.47 6.96 10.01
N PHE A 18 1.58 7.76 10.59
CA PHE A 18 0.17 7.80 10.19
C PHE A 18 0.00 8.40 8.79
N GLU A 19 0.76 9.45 8.46
CA GLU A 19 0.71 10.11 7.14
C GLU A 19 1.06 9.16 5.98
N THR A 20 1.90 8.16 6.23
CA THR A 20 2.35 7.20 5.20
C THR A 20 1.64 5.83 5.29
N SER A 21 0.84 5.61 6.32
CA SER A 21 0.16 4.33 6.56
C SER A 21 -1.05 4.14 5.65
N LEU A 22 -1.33 2.89 5.25
CA LEU A 22 -2.56 2.54 4.53
C LEU A 22 -3.82 2.86 5.34
N THR A 23 -3.73 2.88 6.67
CA THR A 23 -4.89 3.12 7.54
C THR A 23 -5.42 4.55 7.44
N ALA A 24 -4.61 5.50 6.94
CA ALA A 24 -5.01 6.90 6.82
C ALA A 24 -6.19 7.11 5.87
N ALA A 25 -6.34 6.27 4.83
CA ALA A 25 -7.51 6.31 3.96
C ALA A 25 -8.81 5.84 4.65
N GLU A 26 -8.71 5.04 5.72
CA GLU A 26 -9.86 4.54 6.48
C GLU A 26 -10.21 5.47 7.66
N PHE A 27 -9.20 5.85 8.43
CA PHE A 27 -9.38 6.65 9.64
C PHE A 27 -9.33 8.15 9.41
N GLY A 28 -8.98 8.59 8.20
CA GLY A 28 -8.91 9.99 7.81
C GLY A 28 -7.65 10.71 8.31
N LYS A 29 -7.51 11.96 7.83
CA LYS A 29 -6.37 12.86 8.12
C LYS A 29 -6.50 13.64 9.42
N ASP A 30 -7.64 13.54 10.11
CA ASP A 30 -7.87 14.27 11.37
C ASP A 30 -6.83 13.95 12.44
N ARG A 31 -6.32 12.70 12.44
CA ARG A 31 -5.26 12.24 13.36
C ARG A 31 -3.93 12.92 13.08
N GLU A 32 -3.60 13.16 11.82
CA GLU A 32 -2.39 13.88 11.40
C GLU A 32 -2.48 15.36 11.80
N SER A 33 -3.64 15.99 11.58
CA SER A 33 -3.91 17.38 11.99
C SER A 33 -3.77 17.54 13.50
N PHE A 34 -4.40 16.64 14.27
CA PHE A 34 -4.33 16.62 15.72
C PHE A 34 -2.88 16.53 16.23
N LEU A 35 -2.08 15.60 15.70
CA LEU A 35 -0.68 15.46 16.10
C LEU A 35 0.17 16.65 15.66
N GLY A 36 -0.15 17.27 14.53
CA GLY A 36 0.48 18.52 14.07
C GLY A 36 0.24 19.68 15.05
N GLU A 37 -1.02 19.92 15.43
CA GLU A 37 -1.39 20.94 16.42
C GLU A 37 -0.73 20.68 17.77
N LEU A 38 -0.73 19.42 18.23
CA LEU A 38 -0.11 19.03 19.48
C LEU A 38 1.40 19.27 19.48
N THR A 39 2.07 18.98 18.36
CA THR A 39 3.52 19.20 18.18
C THR A 39 3.84 20.69 18.18
N SER A 40 3.00 21.53 17.57
CA SER A 40 3.12 22.98 17.59
C SER A 40 2.98 23.54 19.01
N LYS A 41 1.96 23.11 19.77
CA LYS A 41 1.77 23.51 21.17
C LYS A 41 2.98 23.14 22.05
N MET A 42 3.51 21.93 21.93
CA MET A 42 4.70 21.51 22.68
C MET A 42 6.00 22.18 22.20
N GLY A 43 5.99 22.86 21.04
CA GLY A 43 7.10 23.67 20.54
C GLY A 43 7.20 25.03 21.22
N ASP A 44 6.06 25.57 21.65
CA ASP A 44 6.01 26.81 22.42
C ASP A 44 6.38 26.48 23.87
N ALA A 45 7.50 27.01 24.35
CA ALA A 45 8.15 26.66 25.63
C ALA A 45 7.28 26.87 26.90
N THR A 46 6.06 27.39 26.75
CA THR A 46 5.17 27.79 27.83
C THR A 46 3.83 27.03 27.84
N SER A 47 3.52 26.25 26.81
CA SER A 47 2.23 25.55 26.71
C SER A 47 2.39 24.05 26.99
N LEU A 48 1.67 23.56 28.00
CA LEU A 48 1.66 22.15 28.36
C LEU A 48 0.47 21.44 27.69
N PRO A 49 0.66 20.24 27.13
CA PRO A 49 -0.43 19.43 26.64
C PRO A 49 -1.35 19.02 27.79
N THR A 50 -2.65 19.01 27.52
CA THR A 50 -3.67 18.53 28.45
C THR A 50 -3.65 17.01 28.56
N ILE A 51 -4.14 16.46 29.67
CA ILE A 51 -4.18 15.01 29.87
C ILE A 51 -5.02 14.31 28.80
N THR A 52 -6.11 14.95 28.36
CA THR A 52 -6.99 14.48 27.29
C THR A 52 -6.28 14.39 25.94
N GLU A 53 -5.35 15.32 25.65
CA GLU A 53 -4.55 15.25 24.42
C GLU A 53 -3.58 14.07 24.48
N ILE A 54 -2.95 13.82 25.64
CA ILE A 54 -2.04 12.68 25.82
C ILE A 54 -2.78 11.35 25.71
N GLU A 55 -3.96 11.23 26.32
CA GLU A 55 -4.82 10.04 26.20
C GLU A 55 -5.25 9.78 24.76
N ARG A 56 -5.55 10.84 24.01
CA ARG A 56 -5.89 10.73 22.58
C ARG A 56 -4.70 10.25 21.75
N VAL A 57 -3.48 10.72 22.00
CA VAL A 57 -2.27 10.21 21.32
C VAL A 57 -2.13 8.70 21.56
N TRP A 58 -2.21 8.28 22.82
CA TRP A 58 -2.11 6.86 23.18
C TRP A 58 -3.20 6.02 22.49
N TYR A 59 -4.44 6.52 22.48
CA TYR A 59 -5.55 5.87 21.80
C TYR A 59 -5.29 5.69 20.30
N GLU A 60 -4.82 6.72 19.61
CA GLU A 60 -4.56 6.64 18.16
C GLU A 60 -3.40 5.68 17.84
N ILE A 61 -2.36 5.64 18.67
CA ILE A 61 -1.26 4.66 18.53
C ILE A 61 -1.79 3.24 18.70
N MET A 62 -2.58 2.98 19.76
CA MET A 62 -3.17 1.66 20.00
C MET A 62 -4.13 1.26 18.88
N ARG A 63 -4.89 2.21 18.34
CA ARG A 63 -5.79 2.00 17.20
C ARG A 63 -5.01 1.64 15.94
N GLU A 64 -3.90 2.33 15.66
CA GLU A 64 -3.01 2.00 14.55
C GLU A 64 -2.41 0.60 14.71
N MET A 65 -1.91 0.27 15.90
CA MET A 65 -1.36 -1.04 16.21
C MET A 65 -2.39 -2.15 15.96
N LYS A 66 -3.63 -1.97 16.40
CA LYS A 66 -4.72 -2.91 16.11
C LYS A 66 -4.96 -3.03 14.61
N ALA A 67 -5.03 -1.91 13.90
CA ALA A 67 -5.26 -1.89 12.46
C ALA A 67 -4.15 -2.58 11.66
N THR A 68 -2.92 -2.65 12.17
CA THR A 68 -1.83 -3.41 11.51
C THR A 68 -2.07 -4.92 11.44
N GLY A 69 -2.84 -5.48 12.38
CA GLY A 69 -3.14 -6.91 12.45
C GLY A 69 -4.49 -7.30 11.87
N GLU A 70 -5.34 -6.34 11.50
CA GLU A 70 -6.70 -6.59 11.04
C GLU A 70 -6.82 -6.56 9.52
N VAL A 71 -7.71 -7.41 9.02
CA VAL A 71 -8.17 -7.37 7.63
C VAL A 71 -9.56 -6.77 7.63
N VAL A 72 -9.72 -5.63 6.97
CA VAL A 72 -10.98 -4.90 6.94
C VAL A 72 -11.42 -4.65 5.50
N LYS A 73 -12.72 -4.63 5.30
CA LYS A 73 -13.38 -4.36 4.02
C LYS A 73 -14.25 -3.13 4.18
N PHE A 74 -14.02 -2.10 3.38
CA PHE A 74 -14.75 -0.84 3.44
C PHE A 74 -14.85 -0.19 2.06
N ASN A 75 -15.88 0.63 1.84
CA ASN A 75 -16.05 1.35 0.58
C ASN A 75 -15.35 2.71 0.67
N THR A 76 -14.51 3.03 -0.32
CA THR A 76 -13.84 4.33 -0.40
C THR A 76 -13.56 4.72 -1.85
N SER A 77 -13.37 6.02 -2.08
CA SER A 77 -12.99 6.54 -3.40
C SER A 77 -11.52 6.25 -3.67
N VAL A 78 -11.24 5.58 -4.78
CA VAL A 78 -9.91 5.25 -5.27
C VAL A 78 -9.63 6.01 -6.56
N ILE A 79 -8.43 6.57 -6.66
CA ILE A 79 -7.97 7.30 -7.85
C ILE A 79 -7.51 6.30 -8.92
N ASN A 80 -8.06 6.41 -10.12
CA ASN A 80 -7.63 5.64 -11.28
C ASN A 80 -6.35 6.21 -11.90
N VAL A 81 -5.68 5.43 -12.75
CA VAL A 81 -4.47 5.86 -13.48
C VAL A 81 -4.76 7.11 -14.33
N ASP A 82 -6.00 7.24 -14.82
CA ASP A 82 -6.48 8.38 -15.61
C ASP A 82 -6.80 9.63 -14.76
N GLY A 83 -6.63 9.55 -13.44
CA GLY A 83 -6.90 10.64 -12.49
C GLY A 83 -8.37 10.79 -12.07
N THR A 84 -9.27 9.95 -12.58
CA THR A 84 -10.68 9.90 -12.14
C THR A 84 -10.82 9.17 -10.82
N SER A 85 -11.70 9.65 -9.94
CA SER A 85 -12.06 8.97 -8.69
C SER A 85 -13.19 7.99 -8.93
N VAL A 86 -13.04 6.76 -8.45
CA VAL A 86 -14.04 5.69 -8.54
C VAL A 86 -14.25 5.09 -7.17
N ASP A 87 -15.50 4.97 -6.74
CA ASP A 87 -15.83 4.26 -5.50
C ASP A 87 -15.58 2.77 -5.66
N CYS A 88 -14.75 2.21 -4.79
CA CYS A 88 -14.48 0.79 -4.75
C CYS A 88 -14.53 0.23 -3.34
N GLU A 89 -15.01 -1.00 -3.22
CA GLU A 89 -14.83 -1.82 -2.04
C GLU A 89 -13.35 -2.22 -1.92
N VAL A 90 -12.67 -1.59 -0.95
CA VAL A 90 -11.27 -1.83 -0.64
C VAL A 90 -11.16 -2.84 0.50
N VAL A 91 -10.35 -3.86 0.29
CA VAL A 91 -9.91 -4.78 1.34
C VAL A 91 -8.49 -4.42 1.73
N ARG A 92 -8.32 -3.94 2.96
CA ARG A 92 -7.04 -3.61 3.57
C ARG A 92 -6.57 -4.79 4.41
N VAL A 93 -5.37 -5.28 4.12
CA VAL A 93 -4.71 -6.35 4.87
C VAL A 93 -3.60 -5.71 5.72
N GLY A 94 -3.94 -5.35 6.96
CA GLY A 94 -3.03 -4.70 7.88
C GLY A 94 -2.51 -3.35 7.35
N VAL A 95 -1.21 -3.13 7.48
CA VAL A 95 -0.48 -1.99 6.87
C VAL A 95 0.35 -2.40 5.66
N TYR A 96 0.11 -3.60 5.14
CA TYR A 96 0.96 -4.19 4.11
C TYR A 96 0.41 -3.94 2.71
N ASN A 97 -0.87 -4.25 2.48
CA ASN A 97 -1.49 -4.17 1.16
C ASN A 97 -2.95 -3.71 1.25
N ALA A 98 -3.39 -2.99 0.23
CA ALA A 98 -4.80 -2.70 -0.03
C ALA A 98 -5.14 -3.22 -1.44
N VAL A 99 -6.33 -3.81 -1.58
CA VAL A 99 -6.80 -4.35 -2.86
C VAL A 99 -8.23 -3.93 -3.12
N CYS A 100 -8.56 -3.78 -4.40
CA CYS A 100 -9.91 -3.53 -4.91
C CYS A 100 -10.16 -4.57 -6.01
N GLY A 101 -11.01 -5.56 -5.73
CA GLY A 101 -11.22 -6.70 -6.62
C GLY A 101 -9.91 -7.47 -6.86
N ASN A 102 -9.47 -7.51 -8.13
CA ASN A 102 -8.25 -8.21 -8.54
C ASN A 102 -7.02 -7.28 -8.61
N LYS A 103 -7.14 -6.02 -8.22
CA LYS A 103 -6.08 -5.01 -8.40
C LYS A 103 -5.51 -4.58 -7.05
N TYR A 104 -4.20 -4.39 -7.02
CA TYR A 104 -3.49 -3.77 -5.91
C TYR A 104 -3.62 -2.25 -5.97
N LEU A 105 -3.65 -1.66 -4.79
CA LEU A 105 -3.71 -0.23 -4.55
C LEU A 105 -2.46 0.24 -3.81
N GLU A 106 -2.09 1.48 -4.06
CA GLU A 106 -1.07 2.24 -3.34
C GLU A 106 -1.75 3.39 -2.60
N TYR A 107 -1.25 3.76 -1.42
CA TYR A 107 -1.74 4.94 -0.73
C TYR A 107 -0.89 6.16 -1.10
N VAL A 108 -1.53 7.27 -1.48
CA VAL A 108 -0.84 8.52 -1.84
C VAL A 108 -1.05 9.55 -0.74
N PRO A 109 -0.06 9.79 0.15
CA PRO A 109 -0.20 10.71 1.29
C PRO A 109 -0.63 12.12 0.88
N THR A 110 -0.08 12.63 -0.22
CA THR A 110 -0.39 13.98 -0.75
C THR A 110 -1.88 14.15 -1.04
N LYS A 111 -2.54 13.11 -1.57
CA LYS A 111 -3.97 13.14 -1.91
C LYS A 111 -4.85 12.60 -0.80
N GLY A 112 -4.31 11.81 0.13
CA GLY A 112 -5.08 11.18 1.19
C GLY A 112 -6.02 10.07 0.72
N GLN A 113 -5.73 9.49 -0.45
CA GLN A 113 -6.59 8.50 -1.10
C GLN A 113 -5.73 7.36 -1.63
N TYR A 114 -6.38 6.20 -1.82
CA TYR A 114 -5.77 5.11 -2.57
C TYR A 114 -5.73 5.43 -4.06
N GLN A 115 -4.74 4.88 -4.74
CA GLN A 115 -4.58 4.96 -6.18
C GLN A 115 -4.30 3.56 -6.73
N PHE A 116 -4.84 3.24 -7.90
CA PHE A 116 -4.45 2.03 -8.60
C PHE A 116 -2.99 2.11 -9.04
N LEU A 117 -2.23 1.02 -8.84
CA LEU A 117 -0.87 0.96 -9.39
C LEU A 117 -0.92 1.06 -10.91
N ALA A 118 -0.03 1.89 -11.48
CA ALA A 118 0.12 2.08 -12.93
C ALA A 118 0.39 0.76 -13.67
N ARG A 119 1.10 -0.17 -13.02
CA ARG A 119 1.32 -1.52 -13.54
C ARG A 119 1.07 -2.54 -12.43
N GLN A 120 0.17 -3.48 -12.71
CA GLN A 120 -0.21 -4.51 -11.75
C GLN A 120 0.83 -5.64 -11.73
N PRO A 121 1.02 -6.31 -10.58
CA PRO A 121 1.92 -7.45 -10.47
C PRO A 121 1.41 -8.65 -11.30
N ALA A 122 2.27 -9.67 -11.47
CA ALA A 122 1.94 -10.87 -12.26
C ALA A 122 0.64 -11.54 -11.80
N SER A 123 -0.04 -12.22 -12.72
CA SER A 123 -1.39 -12.77 -12.52
C SER A 123 -1.57 -13.60 -11.25
N ARG A 124 -0.54 -14.33 -10.80
CA ARG A 124 -0.58 -15.10 -9.54
C ARG A 124 -0.86 -14.25 -8.28
N TYR A 125 -0.46 -12.98 -8.29
CA TYR A 125 -0.68 -12.04 -7.20
C TYR A 125 -2.05 -11.37 -7.34
N THR A 126 -2.42 -10.91 -8.54
CA THR A 126 -3.76 -10.33 -8.77
C THR A 126 -4.87 -11.36 -8.57
N SER A 127 -4.61 -12.65 -8.81
CA SER A 127 -5.55 -13.72 -8.45
C SER A 127 -5.69 -13.92 -6.94
N SER A 128 -4.63 -13.69 -6.15
CA SER A 128 -4.74 -13.78 -4.69
C SER A 128 -5.47 -12.56 -4.11
N ALA A 129 -5.29 -11.37 -4.71
CA ALA A 129 -6.12 -10.19 -4.45
C ALA A 129 -7.61 -10.45 -4.73
N GLY A 130 -7.92 -11.07 -5.87
CA GLY A 130 -9.29 -11.46 -6.19
C GLY A 130 -9.92 -12.40 -5.17
N ARG A 131 -9.16 -13.38 -4.67
CA ARG A 131 -9.66 -14.30 -3.64
C ARG A 131 -9.95 -13.60 -2.33
N VAL A 132 -9.11 -12.66 -1.88
CA VAL A 132 -9.37 -11.93 -0.63
C VAL A 132 -10.49 -10.90 -0.79
N SER A 133 -10.63 -10.30 -1.97
CA SER A 133 -11.74 -9.38 -2.26
C SER A 133 -13.10 -10.10 -2.30
N ASN A 134 -13.16 -11.31 -2.85
CA ASN A 134 -14.38 -12.12 -2.92
C ASN A 134 -14.60 -12.99 -1.68
N ALA A 135 -13.68 -12.97 -0.72
CA ALA A 135 -13.83 -13.72 0.51
C ALA A 135 -14.87 -13.08 1.42
N ASP A 136 -15.68 -13.93 2.02
CA ASP A 136 -16.61 -13.58 3.08
C ASP A 136 -16.13 -14.15 4.42
N ALA A 137 -16.69 -13.64 5.52
CA ALA A 137 -16.37 -14.11 6.86
C ALA A 137 -16.65 -15.62 7.07
N SER A 138 -17.49 -16.23 6.22
CA SER A 138 -17.79 -17.67 6.23
C SER A 138 -16.81 -18.52 5.42
N SER A 139 -15.93 -17.92 4.60
CA SER A 139 -15.06 -18.62 3.65
C SER A 139 -13.87 -19.34 4.31
N GLY A 140 -13.69 -19.21 5.62
CA GLY A 140 -12.58 -19.81 6.35
C GLY A 140 -11.24 -19.15 5.99
N TYR A 141 -10.20 -19.96 5.76
CA TYR A 141 -8.86 -19.46 5.47
C TYR A 141 -8.68 -19.10 3.99
N VAL A 142 -8.16 -17.89 3.73
CA VAL A 142 -7.89 -17.39 2.37
C VAL A 142 -6.41 -17.12 2.23
N SER A 143 -5.76 -17.78 1.25
CA SER A 143 -4.35 -17.52 0.96
C SER A 143 -4.21 -16.20 0.19
N PHE A 144 -3.47 -15.25 0.77
CA PHE A 144 -3.19 -13.95 0.19
C PHE A 144 -1.67 -13.71 0.12
N SER A 145 -1.21 -13.05 -0.94
CA SER A 145 0.20 -12.71 -1.10
C SER A 145 0.46 -11.34 -0.48
N ILE A 146 1.21 -11.33 0.62
CA ILE A 146 1.57 -10.12 1.35
C ILE A 146 2.96 -9.65 0.92
N ASP A 147 3.10 -8.34 0.77
CA ASP A 147 4.34 -7.62 0.54
C ASP A 147 4.80 -6.94 1.84
N PRO A 148 5.81 -7.48 2.54
CA PRO A 148 6.26 -6.95 3.83
C PRO A 148 7.02 -5.63 3.71
N SER A 149 7.41 -5.21 2.50
CA SER A 149 8.05 -3.92 2.25
C SER A 149 7.08 -2.73 2.26
N GLY A 150 5.79 -2.99 2.44
CA GLY A 150 4.76 -1.97 2.65
C GLY A 150 4.37 -1.18 1.39
N PRO A 151 3.50 -0.17 1.54
CA PRO A 151 2.98 0.68 0.46
C PRO A 151 4.08 1.42 -0.33
N SER A 152 5.15 1.82 0.36
CA SER A 152 6.11 2.80 -0.16
C SER A 152 7.30 2.19 -0.91
N GLY A 153 7.37 0.88 -1.11
CA GLY A 153 8.59 0.32 -1.70
C GLY A 153 8.66 -1.18 -1.98
N GLY A 154 7.53 -1.90 -1.92
CA GLY A 154 7.53 -3.34 -2.09
C GLY A 154 7.73 -3.87 -3.50
N LEU A 155 7.92 -5.19 -3.60
CA LEU A 155 8.02 -5.97 -4.85
C LEU A 155 6.83 -5.70 -5.79
N THR A 156 5.69 -5.26 -5.25
CA THR A 156 4.49 -4.89 -5.99
C THR A 156 4.60 -3.50 -6.65
N CYS A 157 5.33 -2.55 -6.05
CA CYS A 157 5.61 -1.21 -6.60
C CYS A 157 6.81 -1.17 -7.56
N LYS A 158 7.55 -2.29 -7.72
CA LYS A 158 8.63 -2.45 -8.72
C LYS A 158 8.28 -3.40 -9.90
N PRO A 159 7.20 -3.18 -10.67
CA PRO A 159 7.01 -3.89 -11.94
C PRO A 159 8.12 -3.62 -12.97
N ASN A 160 8.83 -2.49 -12.85
CA ASN A 160 9.77 -1.99 -13.87
C ASN A 160 11.02 -2.86 -14.07
N SER A 161 11.31 -3.82 -13.18
CA SER A 161 12.54 -4.62 -13.27
C SER A 161 12.38 -5.93 -14.05
N LYS A 162 11.19 -6.24 -14.57
CA LYS A 162 10.95 -7.46 -15.36
C LYS A 162 10.34 -7.12 -16.72
N PRO A 163 11.16 -7.00 -17.78
CA PRO A 163 10.63 -6.86 -19.12
C PRO A 163 9.73 -8.07 -19.43
N SER A 164 8.58 -7.78 -20.04
CA SER A 164 7.66 -8.77 -20.60
C SER A 164 8.36 -9.63 -21.66
N LEU A 165 7.77 -10.76 -22.03
CA LEU A 165 8.37 -11.63 -23.06
C LEU A 165 8.60 -10.89 -24.37
N LEU A 166 7.71 -9.98 -24.75
CA LEU A 166 7.87 -9.14 -25.95
C LEU A 166 8.95 -8.07 -25.75
N GLU A 167 8.93 -7.34 -24.63
CA GLU A 167 9.98 -6.36 -24.32
C GLU A 167 11.37 -7.01 -24.23
N ARG A 168 11.47 -8.27 -23.82
CA ARG A 168 12.72 -9.05 -23.81
C ARG A 168 13.23 -9.37 -25.22
N ILE A 169 12.33 -9.64 -26.15
CA ILE A 169 12.67 -9.90 -27.56
C ILE A 169 13.18 -8.60 -28.19
N ASP A 170 12.50 -7.49 -27.94
CA ASP A 170 12.91 -6.18 -28.43
C ASP A 170 14.22 -5.68 -27.78
N GLN A 171 14.43 -5.94 -26.49
CA GLN A 171 15.72 -5.70 -25.83
C GLN A 171 16.86 -6.57 -26.38
N GLY A 172 16.54 -7.77 -26.87
CA GLY A 172 17.50 -8.65 -27.53
C GLY A 172 17.94 -8.16 -28.91
N GLY A 173 17.26 -7.15 -29.47
CA GLY A 173 17.56 -6.59 -30.78
C GLY A 173 17.64 -7.67 -31.87
N ILE A 174 18.46 -7.43 -32.89
CA ILE A 174 18.58 -8.36 -34.03
C ILE A 174 19.05 -9.77 -33.60
N ILE A 175 19.86 -9.86 -32.54
CA ILE A 175 20.36 -11.15 -32.02
C ILE A 175 19.22 -11.98 -31.39
N GLY A 176 18.29 -11.35 -30.68
CA GLY A 176 17.11 -12.01 -30.11
C GLY A 176 16.22 -12.63 -31.18
N TYR A 177 15.99 -11.91 -32.28
CA TYR A 177 15.21 -12.42 -33.42
C TYR A 177 15.89 -13.61 -34.13
N ILE A 178 17.23 -13.59 -34.28
CA ILE A 178 17.98 -14.70 -34.88
C ILE A 178 17.86 -15.98 -34.04
N ILE A 179 18.00 -15.88 -32.71
CA ILE A 179 17.88 -17.03 -31.81
C ILE A 179 16.47 -17.62 -31.85
N LEU A 180 15.42 -16.78 -31.88
CA LEU A 180 14.04 -17.26 -32.02
C LEU A 180 13.78 -17.95 -33.37
N ALA A 181 14.33 -17.44 -34.46
CA ALA A 181 14.20 -18.05 -35.79
C ALA A 181 14.85 -19.44 -35.84
N ILE A 182 16.08 -19.58 -35.32
CA ILE A 182 16.78 -20.87 -35.24
C ILE A 182 16.04 -21.84 -34.31
N GLY A 183 15.57 -21.35 -33.16
CA GLY A 183 14.75 -22.11 -32.23
C GLY A 183 13.45 -22.63 -32.84
N GLY A 184 12.77 -21.80 -33.65
CA GLY A 184 11.56 -22.20 -34.36
C GLY A 184 11.80 -23.30 -35.39
N ILE A 185 12.84 -23.16 -36.21
CA ILE A 185 13.21 -24.14 -37.25
C ILE A 185 13.54 -25.49 -36.62
N THR A 186 14.34 -25.50 -35.55
CA THR A 186 14.72 -26.74 -34.83
C THR A 186 13.51 -27.43 -34.18
N LEU A 187 12.54 -26.68 -33.66
CA LEU A 187 11.32 -27.23 -33.06
C LEU A 187 10.41 -27.87 -34.12
N VAL A 188 10.29 -27.24 -35.31
CA VAL A 188 9.52 -27.80 -36.45
C VAL A 188 10.19 -29.08 -36.96
N PHE A 189 11.50 -29.07 -37.15
CA PHE A 189 12.24 -30.23 -37.65
C PHE A 189 12.21 -31.42 -36.68
N ARG A 190 12.16 -31.17 -35.36
CA ARG A 190 12.02 -32.21 -34.34
C ARG A 190 10.64 -32.90 -34.34
N ARG A 191 9.61 -32.25 -34.88
CA ARG A 191 8.22 -32.76 -34.90
C ARG A 191 7.89 -33.50 -36.20
N LEU A 192 8.74 -33.39 -37.23
CA LEU A 192 8.77 -34.19 -38.46
C LEU A 192 9.58 -35.47 -38.23
#